data_AF-A0A950XFR8-F1
#
_entry.id   AF-A0A950XFR8-F1
#
_cell.length_a   1.000
_cell.length_b   1.000
_cell.length_c   1.000
_cell.angle_alpha   90.00
_cell.angle_beta   90.00
_cell.angle_gamma   90.00
#
_symmetry.space_group_name_H-M   'P 1'
#
loop_
_entity.id
_entity.type
_entity.pdbx_description
1 polymer ?
#
loop_
_entity_poly.entity_id
_entity_poly.type
_entity_poly.pdbx_seq_one_letter_code
_entity_poly.pdbx_strand_id
1 'polypeptide(L)'
;MTIDRIARRALSVCAAVVLAGCSQSPAVPTTAPLVGNDATSTARADANGCPLKRCILVGSQSGYKNKPRAAVLFYGRDANGNAMPVGKIQGSKTQLSFPTGLAMD
;
A
#
# COMPACT_ATOMS: atom_id res chain seq x y z
N MET A 1 -68.29 28.18 28.29
CA MET A 1 -67.77 29.43 27.72
C MET A 1 -66.60 29.06 26.82
N THR A 2 -66.91 28.94 25.54
CA THR A 2 -66.06 28.96 24.34
C THR A 2 -65.07 30.16 24.39
N ILE A 3 -63.95 30.33 23.68
CA ILE A 3 -63.44 29.82 22.40
C ILE A 3 -62.00 30.37 22.22
N ASP A 4 -61.19 29.68 21.41
CA ASP A 4 -60.07 30.13 20.56
C ASP A 4 -58.96 31.08 21.05
N ARG A 5 -57.72 30.57 20.95
CA ARG A 5 -56.55 31.35 20.49
C ARG A 5 -56.07 30.80 19.14
N ILE A 6 -56.77 31.19 18.08
CA ILE A 6 -56.31 31.08 16.69
C ILE A 6 -55.84 32.47 16.28
N ALA A 7 -54.56 32.64 15.95
CA ALA A 7 -54.13 33.49 14.83
C ALA A 7 -52.60 33.62 14.72
N ARG A 8 -52.10 33.16 13.57
CA ARG A 8 -51.11 33.83 12.71
C ARG A 8 -49.67 33.87 13.21
N ARG A 9 -48.85 32.91 12.77
CA ARG A 9 -47.55 33.15 12.12
C ARG A 9 -47.30 31.99 11.15
N ALA A 10 -47.75 32.15 9.90
CA ALA A 10 -46.90 32.53 8.77
C ALA A 10 -45.98 31.38 8.34
N LEU A 11 -46.45 30.67 7.31
CA LEU A 11 -45.72 29.71 6.48
C LEU A 11 -44.33 30.27 6.14
N SER A 12 -43.28 29.62 6.65
CA SER A 12 -41.91 29.89 6.22
C SER A 12 -41.49 28.80 5.24
N VAL A 13 -41.22 29.27 4.02
CA VAL A 13 -40.85 28.57 2.80
C VAL A 13 -39.75 27.53 3.04
N CYS A 14 -39.94 26.32 2.49
CA CYS A 14 -38.89 25.31 2.35
C CYS A 14 -37.67 25.92 1.66
N ALA A 15 -36.64 26.24 2.43
CA ALA A 15 -35.36 26.65 1.91
C ALA A 15 -34.73 25.44 1.20
N ALA A 16 -34.55 25.56 -0.11
CA ALA A 16 -33.82 24.59 -0.91
C ALA A 16 -32.41 24.42 -0.33
N VAL A 17 -32.11 23.20 0.15
CA VAL A 17 -30.74 22.81 0.52
C VAL A 17 -29.96 22.69 -0.78
N VAL A 18 -29.25 23.76 -1.14
CA VAL A 18 -28.23 23.71 -2.20
C VAL A 18 -27.06 22.91 -1.62
N LEU A 19 -26.87 21.66 -2.08
CA LEU A 19 -25.64 20.91 -1.83
C LEU A 19 -24.49 21.63 -2.56
N ALA A 20 -23.81 22.53 -1.87
CA ALA A 20 -22.50 22.99 -2.28
C ALA A 20 -21.49 21.85 -2.05
N GLY A 21 -21.26 21.04 -3.08
CA GLY A 21 -20.14 20.09 -3.10
C GLY A 21 -18.82 20.84 -3.30
N CYS A 22 -17.96 20.87 -2.29
CA CYS A 22 -16.59 21.35 -2.44
C CYS A 22 -15.74 20.26 -3.11
N SER A 23 -15.54 20.31 -4.43
CA SER A 23 -14.53 19.50 -5.15
C SER A 23 -13.28 20.32 -5.50
N GLN A 24 -12.77 21.12 -4.56
CA GLN A 24 -11.54 21.86 -4.76
C GLN A 24 -10.32 20.95 -4.50
N SER A 25 -9.81 20.34 -5.56
CA SER A 25 -8.43 19.83 -5.56
C SER A 25 -7.50 21.03 -5.69
N PRO A 26 -6.50 21.24 -4.81
CA PRO A 26 -5.52 22.30 -5.03
C PRO A 26 -4.72 21.97 -6.30
N ALA A 27 -4.80 22.86 -7.28
CA ALA A 27 -3.94 22.80 -8.46
C ALA A 27 -2.49 23.03 -8.00
N VAL A 28 -1.69 21.97 -8.02
CA VAL A 28 -0.25 22.06 -7.79
C VAL A 28 0.36 22.79 -8.98
N PRO A 29 1.17 23.85 -8.79
CA PRO A 29 1.80 24.54 -9.91
C PRO A 29 2.84 23.63 -10.57
N THR A 30 2.50 23.10 -11.75
CA THR A 30 3.38 22.31 -12.61
C THR A 30 4.41 23.23 -13.27
N THR A 31 5.50 23.54 -12.56
CA THR A 31 6.73 24.07 -13.18
C THR A 31 7.99 23.48 -12.54
N ALA A 32 7.97 22.20 -12.16
CA ALA A 32 9.21 21.46 -11.98
C ALA A 32 9.67 20.96 -13.36
N PRO A 33 10.87 21.35 -13.86
CA PRO A 33 11.43 20.73 -15.06
C PRO A 33 11.62 19.24 -14.78
N LEU A 34 11.28 18.39 -15.75
CA LEU A 34 11.64 16.99 -15.73
C LEU A 34 13.17 16.91 -15.86
N VAL A 35 13.86 16.93 -14.72
CA VAL A 35 15.26 16.49 -14.66
C VAL A 35 15.22 15.03 -15.09
N GLY A 36 15.89 14.74 -16.21
CA GLY A 36 15.87 13.45 -16.88
C GLY A 36 16.10 12.30 -15.90
N ASN A 37 15.32 11.23 -16.10
CA ASN A 37 15.50 9.97 -15.38
C ASN A 37 16.76 9.27 -15.90
N ASP A 38 17.94 9.86 -15.67
CA ASP A 38 19.22 9.21 -15.85
C ASP A 38 19.52 8.24 -14.69
N ALA A 39 18.47 7.74 -14.03
CA ALA A 39 18.55 6.63 -13.09
C ALA A 39 18.83 5.34 -13.88
N THR A 40 20.02 5.27 -14.45
CA THR A 40 20.60 4.03 -14.92
C THR A 40 20.80 3.19 -13.67
N SER A 41 19.90 2.23 -13.44
CA SER A 41 20.08 1.20 -12.42
C SER A 41 21.24 0.31 -12.85
N THR A 42 22.46 0.82 -12.69
CA THR A 42 23.66 -0.01 -12.62
C THR A 42 23.56 -0.79 -11.33
N ALA A 43 22.70 -1.81 -11.33
CA ALA A 43 22.54 -2.69 -10.20
C ALA A 43 23.93 -3.26 -9.91
N ARG A 44 24.48 -2.88 -8.76
CA ARG A 44 25.74 -3.40 -8.25
C ARG A 44 25.58 -4.92 -8.27
N ALA A 45 26.43 -5.58 -9.04
CA ALA A 45 26.46 -7.04 -9.05
C ALA A 45 27.11 -7.44 -7.72
N ASP A 46 26.30 -7.59 -6.69
CA ASP A 46 26.81 -7.99 -5.39
C ASP A 46 27.21 -9.46 -5.44
N ALA A 47 28.47 -9.74 -5.09
CA ALA A 47 29.16 -11.03 -5.18
C ALA A 47 28.54 -12.19 -4.37
N ASN A 48 27.35 -12.00 -3.77
CA ASN A 48 26.66 -12.95 -2.88
C ASN A 48 25.25 -13.35 -3.35
N GLY A 49 24.88 -13.10 -4.61
CA GLY A 49 23.82 -13.89 -5.29
C GLY A 49 22.36 -13.41 -5.20
N CYS A 50 22.02 -12.34 -4.45
CA CYS A 50 21.41 -11.08 -4.96
C CYS A 50 20.40 -10.39 -4.02
N PRO A 51 20.55 -9.06 -3.80
CA PRO A 51 19.48 -8.15 -3.40
C PRO A 51 19.12 -7.07 -4.44
N LEU A 52 19.33 -7.32 -5.76
CA LEU A 52 18.45 -6.96 -6.90
C LEU A 52 19.19 -6.96 -8.25
N LYS A 53 19.03 -8.05 -9.01
CA LYS A 53 19.13 -8.14 -10.49
C LYS A 53 18.36 -9.33 -11.09
N ARG A 54 17.30 -9.80 -10.38
CA ARG A 54 16.36 -10.92 -10.65
C ARG A 54 16.66 -12.20 -9.85
N CYS A 55 16.18 -12.26 -8.62
CA CYS A 55 16.05 -13.50 -7.84
C CYS A 55 14.65 -14.09 -8.01
N ILE A 56 14.53 -15.39 -7.72
CA ILE A 56 13.24 -15.99 -7.41
C ILE A 56 12.91 -15.64 -5.95
N LEU A 57 11.73 -15.07 -5.71
CA LEU A 57 11.25 -14.72 -4.39
C LEU A 57 10.17 -15.69 -3.93
N VAL A 58 10.30 -16.23 -2.71
CA VAL A 58 9.34 -17.18 -2.14
C VAL A 58 8.90 -16.72 -0.76
N GLY A 59 7.59 -16.56 -0.56
CA GLY A 59 6.98 -16.32 0.75
C GLY A 59 6.74 -17.63 1.50
N SER A 60 7.17 -17.71 2.76
CA SER A 60 6.87 -18.90 3.58
C SER A 60 5.43 -18.85 4.11
N GLN A 61 4.65 -19.92 3.95
CA GLN A 61 3.29 -20.02 4.52
C GLN A 61 3.32 -20.38 6.03
N SER A 62 4.14 -19.68 6.82
CA SER A 62 4.33 -19.88 8.26
C SER A 62 4.12 -18.58 9.04
N GLY A 63 4.19 -18.63 10.38
CA GLY A 63 3.98 -17.45 11.24
C GLY A 63 2.77 -17.51 12.18
N TYR A 64 2.02 -18.62 12.19
CA TYR A 64 0.98 -18.89 13.20
C TYR A 64 1.51 -19.81 14.31
N LYS A 65 0.77 -19.90 15.44
CA LYS A 65 1.20 -20.57 16.69
C LYS A 65 1.95 -21.89 16.46
N ASN A 66 3.06 -22.07 17.17
CA ASN A 66 3.94 -23.26 17.12
C ASN A 66 4.52 -23.60 15.72
N LYS A 67 4.57 -22.64 14.79
CA LYS A 67 5.26 -22.78 13.50
C LYS A 67 6.53 -21.91 13.46
N PRO A 68 7.46 -22.22 12.54
CA PRO A 68 8.60 -21.34 12.25
C PRO A 68 8.13 -19.92 11.92
N ARG A 69 8.99 -18.93 12.16
CA ARG A 69 8.71 -17.53 11.81
C ARG A 69 8.50 -17.39 10.30
N ALA A 70 7.56 -16.53 9.90
CA ALA A 70 7.40 -16.16 8.51
C ALA A 70 8.70 -15.54 7.95
N ALA A 71 8.99 -15.83 6.69
CA ALA A 71 10.16 -15.37 5.98
C ALA A 71 9.85 -15.09 4.50
N VAL A 72 10.62 -14.17 3.92
CA VAL A 72 10.77 -14.03 2.47
C VAL A 72 12.15 -14.56 2.11
N LEU A 73 12.20 -15.54 1.22
CA LEU A 73 13.41 -16.23 0.79
C LEU A 73 13.80 -15.76 -0.61
N PHE A 74 15.09 -15.53 -0.79
CA PHE A 74 15.68 -15.17 -2.06
C PHE A 74 16.43 -16.38 -2.58
N TYR A 75 16.18 -16.76 -3.82
CA TYR A 75 16.88 -17.84 -4.50
C TYR A 75 17.55 -17.30 -5.77
N GLY A 76 18.67 -17.92 -6.14
CA GLY A 76 19.31 -17.68 -7.44
C GLY A 76 18.33 -17.92 -8.58
N ARG A 77 18.53 -17.24 -9.71
CA ARG A 77 17.63 -17.36 -10.87
C ARG A 77 17.64 -18.76 -11.50
N ASP A 78 18.73 -19.46 -11.31
CA ASP A 78 19.04 -20.82 -11.73
C ASP A 78 18.76 -21.87 -10.64
N ALA A 79 18.18 -21.46 -9.50
CA ALA A 79 17.83 -22.38 -8.43
C ALA A 79 16.82 -23.43 -8.89
N ASN A 80 17.17 -24.70 -8.70
CA ASN A 80 16.34 -25.85 -9.02
C ASN A 80 16.43 -26.91 -7.91
N GLY A 81 15.33 -27.64 -7.68
CA GLY A 81 15.23 -28.64 -6.62
C GLY A 81 15.40 -28.04 -5.21
N ASN A 82 16.13 -28.75 -4.34
CA ASN A 82 16.40 -28.34 -2.96
C ASN A 82 17.57 -27.35 -2.86
N ALA A 83 17.55 -26.30 -3.68
CA ALA A 83 18.55 -25.25 -3.63
C ALA A 83 18.49 -24.48 -2.30
N MET A 84 19.64 -24.06 -1.79
CA MET A 84 19.70 -23.23 -0.58
C MET A 84 19.38 -21.77 -0.94
N PRO A 85 18.63 -21.03 -0.10
CA PRO A 85 18.36 -19.62 -0.36
C PRO A 85 19.64 -18.79 -0.26
N VAL A 86 19.81 -17.84 -1.17
CA VAL A 86 20.91 -16.86 -1.20
C VAL A 86 20.68 -15.70 -0.22
N GLY A 87 19.44 -15.54 0.26
CA GLY A 87 19.07 -14.51 1.21
C GLY A 87 17.75 -14.82 1.91
N LYS A 88 17.53 -14.17 3.06
CA LYS A 88 16.30 -14.32 3.86
C LYS A 88 15.97 -13.06 4.63
N ILE A 89 14.73 -12.58 4.50
CA ILE A 89 14.13 -11.58 5.39
C ILE A 89 13.25 -12.33 6.39
N GLN A 90 13.61 -12.29 7.67
CA GLN A 90 12.89 -12.96 8.76
C GLN A 90 13.21 -12.25 10.09
N GLY A 91 12.26 -12.22 11.02
CA GLY A 91 12.49 -11.69 12.36
C GLY A 91 11.22 -11.18 13.01
N SER A 92 11.27 -10.84 14.30
CA SER A 92 10.11 -10.23 14.98
C SER A 92 9.82 -8.82 14.45
N LYS A 93 10.87 -8.07 14.07
CA LYS A 93 10.74 -6.71 13.56
C LYS A 93 10.09 -6.62 12.18
N THR A 94 10.05 -7.70 11.42
CA THR A 94 9.40 -7.71 10.10
C THR A 94 7.88 -7.74 10.21
N GLN A 95 7.35 -8.15 11.37
CA GLN A 95 5.92 -8.36 11.62
C GLN A 95 5.24 -9.26 10.58
N LEU A 96 6.03 -10.05 9.83
CA LEU A 96 5.51 -10.96 8.83
C LEU A 96 4.70 -12.05 9.51
N SER A 97 3.48 -12.25 9.02
CA SER A 97 2.60 -13.34 9.41
C SER A 97 1.95 -13.88 8.15
N PHE A 98 2.21 -15.16 7.85
CA PHE A 98 1.58 -15.87 6.74
C PHE A 98 1.59 -15.11 5.39
N PRO A 99 2.78 -14.75 4.85
CA PRO A 99 2.88 -14.05 3.57
C PRO A 99 2.40 -14.95 2.42
N THR A 100 1.19 -14.68 1.92
CA THR A 100 0.57 -15.40 0.79
C THR A 100 0.79 -14.74 -0.56
N GLY A 101 1.23 -13.48 -0.59
CA GLY A 101 1.49 -12.72 -1.80
C GLY A 101 2.72 -11.82 -1.68
N LEU A 102 3.36 -11.56 -2.82
CA LEU A 102 4.48 -10.63 -2.96
C LEU A 102 4.15 -9.64 -4.08
N ALA A 103 4.20 -8.34 -3.79
CA ALA A 103 4.05 -7.29 -4.79
C ALA A 103 5.43 -6.86 -5.33
N MET A 104 5.49 -6.47 -6.60
CA MET A 104 6.67 -5.91 -7.27
C MET A 104 6.28 -4.55 -7.88
N ASP A 105 7.16 -3.57 -7.79
CA ASP A 105 7.01 -2.19 -8.30
C ASP A 105 8.25 -1.83 -9.14
#